data_AF-A0A7V8VAW7-F1
#
_entry.id   AF-A0A7V8VAW7-F1
#
_cell.length_a   1.000
_cell.length_b   1.000
_cell.length_c   1.000
_cell.angle_alpha   90.00
_cell.angle_beta   90.00
_cell.angle_gamma   90.00
#
_symmetry.space_group_name_H-M   'P 1'
#
loop_
_entity.id
_entity.type
_entity.pdbx_description
1 polymer ?
#
loop_
_entity_poly.entity_id
_entity_poly.type
_entity_poly.pdbx_seq_one_letter_code
_entity_poly.pdbx_strand_id
1 'polypeptide(L)'
;MTSAMQTVLEVAEWCDRRGHPLPVRVLAGILNAAGHRTSYGTPYRGRRGTYRLVKATYRRLMQAGRSAEAAMVARTFTRPNGAYAY
;
A
#
# COMPACT_ATOMS: atom_id res chain seq x y z
N MET A 1 10.23 14.84 2.69
CA MET A 1 9.20 14.17 1.88
C MET A 1 9.06 12.75 2.39
N THR A 2 7.85 12.34 2.79
CA THR A 2 7.54 10.97 3.23
C THR A 2 7.85 9.98 2.10
N SER A 3 8.37 8.79 2.39
CA SER A 3 8.61 7.79 1.34
C SER A 3 7.30 7.14 0.89
N ALA A 4 7.24 6.63 -0.35
CA ALA A 4 6.06 5.89 -0.83
C ALA A 4 5.70 4.69 0.08
N MET A 5 6.70 4.08 0.73
CA MET A 5 6.49 3.03 1.72
C MET A 5 5.83 3.55 3.00
N GLN A 6 6.29 4.69 3.53
CA GLN A 6 5.67 5.31 4.71
C GLN A 6 4.23 5.72 4.42
N THR A 7 3.94 6.29 3.25
CA THR A 7 2.57 6.60 2.83
C THR A 7 1.68 5.36 2.80
N VAL A 8 2.20 4.21 2.36
CA VAL A 8 1.47 2.93 2.42
C VAL A 8 1.18 2.51 3.86
N LEU A 9 2.14 2.67 4.78
CA LEU A 9 1.98 2.34 6.20
C LEU A 9 0.97 3.25 6.90
N GLU A 10 1.07 4.56 6.72
CA GLU A 10 0.16 5.54 7.31
C GLU A 10 -1.29 5.29 6.86
N VAL A 11 -1.50 5.02 5.56
CA VAL A 11 -2.81 4.65 5.04
C VAL A 11 -3.27 3.31 5.61
N ALA A 12 -2.38 2.32 5.72
CA ALA A 12 -2.71 1.01 6.26
C ALA A 12 -3.19 1.12 7.71
N GLU A 13 -2.47 1.86 8.55
CA GLU A 13 -2.79 2.11 9.95
C GLU A 13 -4.10 2.90 10.12
N TRP A 14 -4.32 3.92 9.29
CA TRP A 14 -5.55 4.71 9.31
C TRP A 14 -6.78 3.87 9.00
N CYS A 15 -6.66 2.93 8.05
CA CYS A 15 -7.73 2.02 7.65
C CYS A 15 -7.97 0.93 8.71
N ASP A 16 -6.90 0.36 9.26
CA ASP A 16 -6.96 -0.70 10.25
C ASP A 16 -7.70 -0.25 11.52
N ARG A 17 -7.38 0.97 12.01
CA ARG A 17 -8.08 1.58 13.15
C ARG A 17 -9.58 1.78 12.94
N ARG A 18 -10.04 1.84 11.68
CA ARG A 18 -11.44 2.07 11.30
C ARG A 18 -12.14 0.80 10.81
N GLY A 19 -11.43 -0.33 10.71
CA GLY A 19 -11.98 -1.59 10.21
C GLY A 19 -12.41 -1.56 8.74
N HIS A 20 -11.89 -0.61 7.94
CA HIS A 20 -12.31 -0.42 6.55
C HIS A 20 -11.17 -0.74 5.57
N PRO A 21 -11.17 -1.91 4.92
CA PRO A 21 -10.21 -2.20 3.86
C PRO A 21 -10.41 -1.25 2.67
N LEU A 22 -9.31 -0.95 1.98
CA LEU A 22 -9.26 0.07 0.96
C LEU A 22 -8.85 -0.54 -0.39
N PRO A 23 -9.63 -0.29 -1.47
CA PRO A 23 -9.25 -0.74 -2.81
C PRO A 23 -7.90 -0.12 -3.23
N VAL A 24 -7.01 -0.92 -3.82
CA VAL A 24 -5.68 -0.46 -4.27
C VAL A 24 -5.74 0.73 -5.25
N ARG A 25 -6.86 0.94 -5.95
CA ARG A 25 -7.08 2.13 -6.79
C ARG A 25 -7.11 3.43 -6.00
N VAL A 26 -7.66 3.41 -4.79
CA VAL A 26 -7.75 4.59 -3.92
C VAL A 26 -6.36 4.93 -3.38
N LEU A 27 -5.59 3.91 -2.99
CA LEU A 27 -4.18 4.07 -2.58
C LEU A 27 -3.35 4.77 -3.68
N ALA A 28 -3.57 4.43 -4.95
CA ALA A 28 -2.87 5.11 -6.05
C ALA A 28 -3.17 6.61 -6.13
N GLY A 29 -4.41 7.02 -5.87
CA GLY A 29 -4.79 8.43 -5.77
C GLY A 29 -4.04 9.14 -4.65
N ILE A 30 -4.01 8.53 -3.45
CA ILE A 30 -3.29 9.07 -2.29
C ILE A 30 -1.79 9.21 -2.58
N LEU A 31 -1.17 8.17 -3.16
CA LEU A 31 0.25 8.20 -3.54
C LEU A 31 0.57 9.34 -4.52
N ASN A 32 -0.28 9.52 -5.54
CA ASN A 32 -0.10 10.58 -6.52
C ASN A 32 -0.31 11.98 -5.91
N ALA A 33 -1.30 12.14 -5.03
CA ALA A 33 -1.55 13.39 -4.30
C ALA A 33 -0.38 13.76 -3.37
N ALA A 34 0.28 12.75 -2.78
CA ALA A 34 1.51 12.92 -2.01
C ALA A 34 2.77 13.12 -2.88
N GLY A 35 2.63 13.20 -4.21
CA GLY A 35 3.74 13.44 -5.15
C GLY A 35 4.59 12.21 -5.48
N HIS A 36 4.20 11.00 -5.05
CA HIS A 36 4.93 9.79 -5.38
C HIS A 36 4.70 9.38 -6.84
N ARG A 37 5.78 8.91 -7.46
CA ARG A 37 5.77 8.32 -8.81
C ARG A 37 6.28 6.90 -8.77
N THR A 38 6.02 6.16 -9.85
CA THR A 38 6.65 4.88 -10.10
C THR A 38 8.14 5.06 -10.38
N SER A 39 8.90 3.96 -10.42
CA SER A 39 10.32 3.97 -10.81
C SER A 39 10.57 4.53 -12.22
N TYR A 40 9.54 4.55 -13.07
CA TYR A 40 9.60 5.14 -14.42
C TYR A 40 9.13 6.61 -14.45
N GLY A 41 8.97 7.27 -13.30
CA GLY A 41 8.50 8.67 -13.21
C GLY A 41 7.01 8.87 -13.50
N THR A 42 6.27 7.82 -13.85
CA THR A 42 4.83 7.91 -14.17
C THR A 42 3.95 7.83 -12.92
N PRO A 43 2.73 8.41 -12.92
CA PRO A 43 1.80 8.29 -11.80
C PRO A 43 1.28 6.85 -11.59
N TYR A 44 0.95 6.53 -10.34
CA TYR A 44 0.30 5.26 -9.98
C TYR A 44 -1.11 5.19 -10.54
N ARG A 45 -1.52 3.99 -11.00
CA ARG A 45 -2.83 3.77 -11.66
C ARG A 45 -3.75 2.80 -10.92
N GLY A 46 -3.39 2.34 -9.72
CA GLY A 46 -4.18 1.34 -8.99
C GLY A 46 -4.11 -0.06 -9.59
N ARG A 47 -3.12 -0.29 -10.46
CA ARG A 47 -2.89 -1.55 -11.19
C ARG A 47 -1.56 -2.16 -10.74
N ARG A 48 -0.94 -2.98 -11.60
CA ARG A 48 0.30 -3.74 -11.33
C ARG A 48 1.37 -2.97 -10.54
N GLY A 49 1.61 -1.69 -10.87
CA GLY A 49 2.60 -0.86 -10.17
C GLY A 49 2.26 -0.62 -8.70
N THR A 50 1.00 -0.32 -8.38
CA THR A 50 0.56 -0.10 -7.00
C THR A 50 0.56 -1.41 -6.20
N TYR A 51 0.14 -2.53 -6.79
CA TYR A 51 0.26 -3.85 -6.16
C TYR A 51 1.71 -4.22 -5.86
N ARG A 52 2.63 -3.94 -6.80
CA ARG A 52 4.07 -4.16 -6.59
C ARG A 52 4.61 -3.35 -5.42
N LEU A 53 4.19 -2.09 -5.28
CA LEU A 53 4.57 -1.27 -4.15
C LEU A 53 4.08 -1.86 -2.82
N VAL A 54 2.79 -2.23 -2.73
CA VAL A 54 2.23 -2.88 -1.53
C VAL A 54 3.01 -4.16 -1.18
N LYS A 55 3.26 -5.02 -2.17
CA LYS A 55 4.03 -6.27 -1.99
C LYS A 55 5.47 -6.01 -1.57
N ALA A 56 6.11 -4.97 -2.11
CA ALA A 56 7.46 -4.57 -1.72
C ALA A 56 7.48 -4.07 -0.27
N THR A 57 6.50 -3.25 0.13
CA THR A 57 6.33 -2.77 1.51
C THR A 57 6.17 -3.96 2.46
N TYR A 58 5.27 -4.90 2.16
CA TYR A 58 5.09 -6.12 2.95
C TYR A 58 6.40 -6.89 3.15
N ARG A 59 7.13 -7.17 2.06
CA ARG A 59 8.39 -7.91 2.11
C ARG A 59 9.45 -7.19 2.95
N ARG A 60 9.55 -5.86 2.80
CA ARG A 60 10.50 -5.05 3.55
C ARG A 60 10.20 -5.04 5.04
N LEU A 61 8.92 -5.01 5.42
CA LEU A 61 8.49 -5.12 6.82
C LEU A 61 8.80 -6.51 7.40
N MET A 62 8.52 -7.58 6.64
CA MET A 62 8.86 -8.94 7.05
C MET A 62 10.37 -9.12 7.26
N GLN A 63 11.20 -8.61 6.35
CA GLN A 63 12.66 -8.65 6.47
C GLN A 63 13.18 -7.86 7.68
N ALA A 64 12.47 -6.80 8.07
CA ALA A 64 12.79 -6.00 9.24
C ALA A 64 12.23 -6.58 10.56
N GLY A 65 11.61 -7.77 10.55
CA GLY A 65 10.98 -8.36 11.73
C GLY A 65 9.67 -7.69 12.18
N ARG A 66 9.13 -6.76 11.38
CA ARG A 66 7.90 -5.99 11.68
C ARG A 66 6.66 -6.72 11.16
N SER A 67 6.49 -7.98 11.59
CA SER A 67 5.46 -8.89 11.10
C SER A 67 4.02 -8.38 11.31
N ALA A 68 3.75 -7.72 12.44
CA ALA A 68 2.43 -7.15 12.73
C ALA A 68 2.01 -6.07 11.70
N GLU A 69 2.95 -5.19 11.34
CA GLU A 69 2.71 -4.16 10.32
C GLU A 69 2.64 -4.74 8.91
N ALA A 70 3.44 -5.78 8.63
CA ALA A 70 3.35 -6.50 7.37
C ALA A 70 1.94 -7.10 7.21
N ALA A 71 1.43 -7.78 8.24
CA ALA A 71 0.08 -8.33 8.25
C ALA A 71 -0.99 -7.23 8.08
N MET A 72 -0.80 -6.06 8.70
CA MET A 72 -1.67 -4.89 8.54
C MET A 72 -1.72 -4.42 7.08
N VAL A 73 -0.57 -4.23 6.45
CA VAL A 73 -0.50 -3.84 5.03
C VAL A 73 -1.18 -4.89 4.13
N ALA A 74 -0.99 -6.18 4.40
CA ALA A 74 -1.55 -7.27 3.61
C ALA A 74 -3.09 -7.36 3.69
N ARG A 75 -3.67 -7.10 4.87
CA ARG A 75 -5.13 -7.15 5.08
C ARG A 75 -5.85 -5.88 4.62
N THR A 76 -5.21 -4.71 4.72
CA THR A 76 -5.85 -3.44 4.40
C THR A 76 -6.14 -3.28 2.90
N PHE A 77 -5.21 -3.70 2.03
CA PHE A 77 -5.33 -3.43 0.60
C PHE A 77 -5.90 -4.62 -0.16
N THR A 78 -7.07 -4.42 -0.76
CA THR A 78 -7.81 -5.49 -1.47
C THR A 78 -7.66 -5.40 -2.98
N ARG A 79 -7.70 -6.57 -3.62
CA ARG A 79 -7.84 -6.70 -5.08
C ARG A 79 -9.26 -6.32 -5.50
N PRO A 80 -9.51 -5.98 -6.79
CA PRO A 80 -10.84 -5.62 -7.28
C PRO A 80 -11.89 -6.74 -7.11
N ASN A 81 -11.47 -7.99 -6.96
CA ASN A 81 -12.36 -9.12 -6.67
C ASN A 81 -12.58 -9.34 -5.16
N GLY A 82 -12.17 -8.40 -4.30
CA GLY A 82 -12.29 -8.52 -2.84
C GLY A 82 -11.26 -9.45 -2.19
N ALA A 83 -10.47 -10.20 -2.97
CA ALA A 83 -9.40 -11.04 -2.42
C ALA A 83 -8.28 -10.18 -1.83
N TYR A 84 -7.69 -10.64 -0.72
CA TYR A 84 -6.54 -9.99 -0.12
C TYR A 84 -5.35 -9.96 -1.11
N ALA A 85 -4.54 -8.90 -1.04
CA ALA A 85 -3.43 -8.71 -1.98
C ALA A 85 -2.21 -9.62 -1.71
N TYR A 86 -2.27 -10.54 -0.74
CA TYR A 86 -1.21 -11.51 -0.44
C TYR A 86 -1.35 -12.80 -1.25
#